data_AF-X1QFX0-F1
#
_entry.id   AF-X1QFX0-F1
#
_cell.length_a   1.000
_cell.length_b   1.000
_cell.length_c   1.000
_cell.angle_alpha   90.00
_cell.angle_beta   90.00
_cell.angle_gamma   90.00
#
_symmetry.space_group_name_H-M   'P 1'
#
loop_
_entity.id
_entity.type
_entity.pdbx_description
1 polymer ?
#
loop_
_entity_poly.entity_id
_entity_poly.type
_entity_poly.pdbx_seq_one_letter_code
_entity_poly.pdbx_strand_id
1 'polypeptide(L)' 'MKEEWKQELKRQIPLGDFGSPRDVAEAVAFLASDEARYITGQVLGVDGGMAISWL' A
#
# COMPACT_ATOMS: atom_id res chain seq x y z
N MET A 1 4.17 -19.30 10.17
CA MET A 1 3.12 -18.52 10.86
C MET A 1 1.85 -19.34 10.86
N LYS A 2 1.12 -19.38 11.98
CA LYS A 2 -0.20 -20.03 12.03
C LYS A 2 -1.15 -19.28 11.09
N GLU A 3 -2.02 -20.01 10.39
CA GLU A 3 -2.93 -19.41 9.39
C GLU A 3 -3.89 -18.40 10.04
N GLU A 4 -4.38 -18.71 11.25
CA GLU A 4 -5.18 -17.82 12.09
C GLU A 4 -4.53 -16.46 12.32
N TRP A 5 -3.22 -16.43 12.53
CA TRP A 5 -2.46 -15.19 12.73
C TRP A 5 -2.42 -14.33 11.47
N LYS A 6 -2.28 -14.95 10.29
CA LYS A 6 -2.34 -14.21 9.01
C LYS A 6 -3.71 -13.60 8.78
N GLN A 7 -4.77 -14.33 9.11
CA GLN A 7 -6.15 -13.84 8.95
C GLN A 7 -6.44 -12.67 9.89
N GLU A 8 -5.95 -12.71 11.12
CA GLU A 8 -6.09 -11.59 12.06
C GLU A 8 -5.35 -10.34 11.58
N LEU A 9 -4.12 -10.50 11.08
CA LEU A 9 -3.38 -9.39 10.49
C LEU A 9 -4.08 -8.80 9.26
N LYS A 10 -4.67 -9.63 8.39
CA LYS A 10 -5.44 -9.14 7.22
C LYS A 10 -6.62 -8.27 7.63
N ARG A 11 -7.29 -8.57 8.76
CA ARG A 11 -8.42 -7.77 9.26
C ARG A 11 -8.03 -6.37 9.69
N GLN A 12 -6.76 -6.16 10.03
CA GLN A 12 -6.24 -4.84 10.39
C GLN A 12 -5.92 -4.00 9.15
N ILE A 13 -5.78 -4.61 7.97
CA ILE A 13 -5.56 -3.90 6.71
C ILE A 13 -6.93 -3.51 6.15
N PRO A 14 -7.22 -2.23 5.91
CA PRO A 14 -8.50 -1.80 5.35
C PRO A 14 -8.88 -2.49 4.03
N LEU A 15 -7.91 -2.75 3.15
CA LEU A 15 -8.14 -3.52 1.92
C LEU A 15 -8.29 -5.03 2.13
N GLY A 16 -8.04 -5.56 3.34
CA GLY A 16 -8.13 -6.99 3.65
C GLY A 16 -7.04 -7.85 2.99
N ASP A 17 -6.05 -7.23 2.34
CA ASP A 17 -4.98 -7.90 1.61
C ASP A 17 -3.61 -7.36 2.03
N PHE A 18 -2.62 -8.24 2.11
CA PHE A 18 -1.22 -7.85 2.32
C PHE A 18 -0.62 -7.15 1.10
N GLY A 19 -1.30 -7.24 -0.03
CA GLY A 19 -0.76 -6.81 -1.31
C GLY A 19 0.42 -7.68 -1.73
N SER A 20 1.18 -7.15 -2.68
CA SER A 20 2.27 -7.82 -3.33
C SER A 20 3.37 -6.83 -3.70
N PRO A 21 4.58 -7.30 -4.02
CA PRO A 21 5.63 -6.43 -4.56
C PRO A 21 5.21 -5.65 -5.81
N ARG A 22 4.22 -6.16 -6.55
CA ARG A 22 3.70 -5.50 -7.74
C ARG A 22 2.96 -4.21 -7.41
N ASP A 23 2.23 -4.14 -6.30
CA ASP A 23 1.46 -2.94 -5.94
C ASP A 23 2.40 -1.73 -5.72
N VAL A 24 3.56 -1.97 -5.11
CA VAL A 24 4.62 -0.96 -4.97
C VAL A 24 5.24 -0.63 -6.33
N ALA A 25 5.53 -1.63 -7.16
CA ALA A 25 6.13 -1.42 -8.47
C ALA A 25 5.25 -0.57 -9.40
N GLU A 26 3.93 -0.81 -9.43
CA GLU A 26 2.99 -0.03 -10.25
C GLU A 26 2.87 1.43 -9.72
N ALA A 27 2.88 1.63 -8.40
CA ALA A 27 2.89 2.98 -7.82
C ALA A 27 4.17 3.75 -8.18
N VAL A 28 5.32 3.08 -8.14
CA VAL A 28 6.60 3.67 -8.57
C VAL A 28 6.59 3.94 -10.07
N ALA A 29 6.09 3.02 -10.89
CA ALA A 29 5.98 3.20 -12.33
C ALA A 29 5.15 4.43 -12.69
N PHE A 30 4.01 4.63 -12.01
CA PHE A 30 3.21 5.85 -12.13
C PHE A 30 3.98 7.11 -11.71
N LEU A 31 4.65 7.10 -10.55
CA LEU A 31 5.41 8.27 -10.10
C LEU A 31 6.60 8.60 -11.02
N ALA A 32 7.13 7.62 -11.74
CA ALA A 32 8.20 7.79 -12.70
C ALA A 32 7.71 8.20 -14.11
N SER A 33 6.40 8.19 -14.36
CA SER A 33 5.83 8.48 -15.67
C SER A 33 5.46 9.96 -15.84
N ASP A 34 5.17 10.36 -17.09
CA ASP A 34 4.82 11.75 -17.43
C ASP A 34 3.48 12.18 -16.80
N GLU A 35 2.62 11.22 -16.47
CA GLU A 35 1.33 11.44 -15.80
C GLU A 35 1.51 12.04 -14.39
N ALA A 36 2.63 11.74 -13.71
CA ALA A 36 2.92 12.25 -12.38
C ALA A 36 3.76 13.55 -12.39
N ARG A 37 3.97 14.21 -13.54
CA ARG A 37 4.94 15.32 -13.71
C ARG A 37 4.83 16.50 -12.73
N TYR A 38 3.68 16.69 -12.07
CA TYR A 38 3.43 17.80 -11.15
C TYR A 38 3.32 17.35 -9.68
N ILE A 39 3.64 16.08 -9.40
CA ILE A 39 3.64 15.50 -8.07
C ILE A 39 5.08 15.50 -7.56
N THR A 40 5.35 16.29 -6.52
CA THR A 40 6.66 16.34 -5.86
C THR A 40 6.53 16.63 -4.37
N GLY A 41 7.53 16.22 -3.59
CA GLY A 41 7.57 16.42 -2.13
C GLY A 41 6.55 15.59 -1.34
N GLN A 42 5.91 14.60 -1.96
CA GLN A 42 4.89 13.76 -1.32
C GLN A 42 5.48 12.44 -0.84
N VAL A 43 4.95 11.93 0.27
CA VAL A 43 5.17 10.55 0.73
C VAL A 43 3.90 9.77 0.39
N LEU A 44 4.00 8.82 -0.53
CA LEU A 44 2.87 7.97 -0.94
C LEU A 44 2.90 6.66 -0.14
N GLY A 45 1.90 6.44 0.70
CA GLY A 45 1.68 5.15 1.37
C GLY A 45 1.13 4.13 0.39
N VAL A 46 1.83 2.99 0.24
CA VAL A 46 1.38 1.83 -0.55
C VAL A 46 1.29 0.62 0.38
N ASP A 47 0.25 0.63 1.23
CA ASP A 47 0.17 -0.27 2.39
C ASP A 47 -1.24 -0.80 2.67
N GLY A 48 -2.13 -0.72 1.67
CA GLY A 48 -3.52 -1.13 1.80
C GLY A 48 -4.34 -0.31 2.82
N GLY A 49 -3.87 0.89 3.19
CA GLY A 49 -4.53 1.80 4.12
C GLY A 49 -4.09 1.68 5.58
N MET A 50 -3.05 0.88 5.87
CA MET A 50 -2.57 0.61 7.22
C MET A 50 -2.12 1.86 7.98
N ALA A 51 -1.36 2.76 7.35
CA ALA A 51 -0.80 3.93 8.02
C ALA A 51 -1.84 4.99 8.40
N ILE A 52 -2.94 5.10 7.64
CA ILE A 52 -3.98 6.11 7.87
C ILE A 52 -5.06 5.63 8.86
N SER A 53 -5.15 4.32 9.12
CA SER A 53 -6.18 3.74 9.99
C SER A 53 -6.10 4.14 11.49
N TRP A 54 -5.20 5.05 11.85
CA TRP A 54 -5.00 5.58 13.21
C TRP A 54 -5.50 7.02 13.41
N LEU A 55 -6.08 7.64 12.37
CA LEU A 55 -6.84 8.90 12.44
C LEU A 55 -8.34 8.61 12.52
#